data_AF-A0A952RCI4-F1
#
_entry.id   AF-A0A952RCI4-F1
#
_cell.length_a   1.000
_cell.length_b   1.000
_cell.length_c   1.000
_cell.angle_alpha   90.00
_cell.angle_beta   90.00
_cell.angle_gamma   90.00
#
_symmetry.space_group_name_H-M   'P 1'
#
loop_
_entity.id
_entity.type
_entity.pdbx_description
1 polymer ?
#
loop_
_entity_poly.entity_id
_entity_poly.type
_entity_poly.pdbx_seq_one_letter_code
_entity_poly.pdbx_strand_id
1 'polypeptide(L)'
;MRSAAALLASAEREAQALRAANKKPRGKERSEAIQSVEVTQARSARPPRRVRGAEETRSAQREPAEAAPRRVRGAEETRSAQREPAEAAPRRARGKQFLSPEFAPNLMAEELGLTQRPLAPPPLTRRALSHVGGEVELSGDEALGEVLRRALQVTSEEDEVRAHVHGFHSYPARLHPVTARILVQELAGAGRRVLDPFCGSGTVAVEARLAGARVGGSDANPFAVELARLKTGGVVEGLVEAATRVTEQAEERRERKAGPTERYGEVDRELFDVHVLLELDGLKAAIQKEPEPLTQRALSLVLTSLLTKVSRSPGDTRRATMKRRLASGFTIQSFQAKAEELAERLQAFQEQLPRGAFKPHLEVSDARRLDYVRTGTIDLVVSSPPYPGVYDYVRHHETRMRWLGLETAGFARSEIGAQRRAKGQDFARAAGGWDREMAPCLYELARGLAPRGVVVLVVADTVLGERAWYADRALAQLAPKVGLRQVAVASQRRPLFLRGAEQAFAKRPRREHLLALAPV
;
A
#
# COMPACT_ATOMS: atom_id res chain seq x y z
N MET A 1 12.59 -44.01 -8.54
CA MET A 1 11.76 -44.17 -7.31
C MET A 1 12.58 -44.32 -6.02
N ARG A 2 13.53 -45.27 -5.87
CA ARG A 2 14.21 -45.58 -4.58
C ARG A 2 14.95 -44.42 -3.87
N SER A 3 15.20 -43.27 -4.50
CA SER A 3 15.93 -42.14 -3.88
C SER A 3 15.09 -41.25 -2.94
N ALA A 4 13.76 -41.17 -3.11
CA ALA A 4 12.94 -40.21 -2.36
C ALA A 4 12.67 -40.66 -0.91
N ALA A 5 12.34 -41.94 -0.73
CA ALA A 5 12.13 -42.54 0.59
C ALA A 5 13.39 -42.48 1.47
N ALA A 6 14.58 -42.59 0.87
CA ALA A 6 15.85 -42.47 1.59
C ALA A 6 16.09 -41.06 2.16
N LEU A 7 15.66 -40.01 1.45
CA LEU A 7 15.77 -38.62 1.91
C LEU A 7 14.78 -38.32 3.06
N LEU A 8 13.52 -38.77 2.94
CA LEU A 8 12.54 -38.66 4.02
C LEU A 8 13.02 -39.39 5.28
N ALA A 9 13.43 -40.65 5.16
CA ALA A 9 13.97 -41.45 6.27
C ALA A 9 15.34 -40.96 6.79
N SER A 10 15.95 -39.96 6.18
CA SER A 10 17.11 -39.24 6.72
C SER A 10 16.67 -38.01 7.52
N ALA A 11 15.81 -37.18 6.93
CA ALA A 11 15.27 -35.97 7.57
C ALA A 11 14.48 -36.27 8.85
N GLU A 12 13.73 -37.38 8.91
CA GLU A 12 13.02 -37.83 10.11
C GLU A 12 13.98 -38.21 11.25
N ARG A 13 15.11 -38.87 10.94
CA ARG A 13 16.14 -39.21 11.93
C ARG A 13 16.86 -37.97 12.45
N GLU A 14 17.15 -37.02 11.58
CA GLU A 14 17.75 -35.74 11.96
C GLU A 14 16.81 -34.89 12.84
N ALA A 15 15.51 -34.86 12.51
CA ALA A 15 14.47 -34.24 13.33
C ALA A 15 14.27 -34.95 14.70
N GLN A 16 14.39 -36.27 14.77
CA GLN A 16 14.38 -37.00 16.04
C GLN A 16 15.62 -36.72 16.89
N ALA A 17 16.81 -36.65 16.29
CA ALA A 17 18.05 -36.30 17.00
C ALA A 17 17.97 -34.89 17.61
N LEU A 18 17.48 -33.90 16.86
CA LEU A 18 17.25 -32.54 17.35
C LEU A 18 16.22 -32.49 18.49
N ARG A 19 15.17 -33.32 18.44
CA ARG A 19 14.17 -33.43 19.53
C ARG A 19 14.71 -34.13 20.78
N ALA A 20 15.66 -35.06 20.63
CA ALA A 20 16.35 -35.70 21.75
C ALA A 20 17.34 -34.73 22.43
N ALA A 21 18.13 -33.98 21.64
CA ALA A 21 19.08 -32.99 22.16
C ALA A 21 18.42 -31.90 23.01
N ASN A 22 17.16 -31.54 22.70
CA ASN A 22 16.41 -30.49 23.40
C ASN A 22 15.70 -30.96 24.69
N LYS A 23 15.99 -32.17 25.21
CA LYS A 23 15.40 -32.70 26.47
C LYS A 23 16.46 -33.09 27.52
N LYS A 24 16.94 -32.09 28.28
CA LYS A 24 17.37 -32.25 29.69
C LYS A 24 17.12 -30.94 30.48
N PRO A 25 16.99 -31.00 31.82
CA PRO A 25 16.24 -29.99 32.58
C PRO A 25 17.05 -28.73 32.96
N ARG A 26 16.33 -27.63 33.24
CA ARG A 26 16.90 -26.40 33.82
C ARG A 26 17.15 -26.57 35.33
N GLY A 27 18.42 -26.58 35.73
CA GLY A 27 18.84 -26.34 37.12
C GLY A 27 18.93 -24.83 37.43
N LYS A 28 19.04 -24.49 38.73
CA LYS A 28 19.29 -23.13 39.23
C LYS A 28 20.77 -22.95 39.58
N GLU A 29 21.27 -21.71 39.45
CA GLU A 29 22.22 -20.96 40.30
C GLU A 29 22.88 -19.84 39.44
N ARG A 30 23.02 -18.58 39.91
CA ARG A 30 23.95 -18.01 40.91
C ARG A 30 25.44 -18.27 40.57
N SER A 31 26.38 -17.34 40.72
CA SER A 31 26.40 -15.86 40.80
C SER A 31 27.86 -15.39 40.96
N GLU A 32 28.17 -14.15 40.59
CA GLU A 32 29.40 -13.39 40.97
C GLU A 32 30.78 -13.82 40.42
N ALA A 33 31.75 -12.91 40.65
CA ALA A 33 33.21 -12.99 40.44
C ALA A 33 33.80 -13.05 39.00
N ILE A 34 35.03 -12.55 38.72
CA ILE A 34 35.75 -11.29 39.06
C ILE A 34 37.10 -11.29 38.28
N GLN A 35 37.68 -10.11 37.96
CA GLN A 35 39.08 -9.88 37.46
C GLN A 35 39.48 -10.57 36.12
N SER A 36 39.78 -9.85 35.02
CA SER A 36 40.91 -8.94 34.71
C SER A 36 42.22 -9.61 34.29
N VAL A 37 42.76 -9.29 33.12
CA VAL A 37 44.20 -9.16 32.80
C VAL A 37 44.41 -8.40 31.48
N GLU A 38 45.57 -7.77 31.37
CA GLU A 38 46.21 -6.97 30.32
C GLU A 38 45.90 -7.38 28.86
N VAL A 39 45.72 -6.46 27.90
CA VAL A 39 46.69 -5.49 27.33
C VAL A 39 47.89 -6.16 26.65
N THR A 40 47.92 -6.12 25.31
CA THR A 40 49.16 -6.22 24.52
C THR A 40 49.01 -5.40 23.25
N GLN A 41 49.98 -4.53 22.93
CA GLN A 41 50.01 -3.77 21.68
C GLN A 41 50.78 -4.53 20.59
N ALA A 42 50.27 -4.52 19.37
CA ALA A 42 51.04 -4.78 18.15
C ALA A 42 50.69 -3.72 17.09
N ARG A 43 51.67 -3.35 16.25
CA ARG A 43 51.59 -2.18 15.35
C ARG A 43 51.45 -2.58 13.88
N SER A 44 51.06 -1.59 13.07
CA SER A 44 51.53 -1.36 11.69
C SER A 44 50.92 -2.18 10.53
N ALA A 45 50.03 -1.50 9.79
CA ALA A 45 50.18 -1.33 8.33
C ALA A 45 49.64 0.06 7.91
N ARG A 46 50.15 0.65 6.82
CA ARG A 46 49.74 1.97 6.31
C ARG A 46 48.78 1.86 5.11
N PRO A 47 47.89 2.84 4.87
CA PRO A 47 47.07 2.91 3.67
C PRO A 47 47.86 3.42 2.44
N PRO A 48 47.43 3.09 1.21
CA PRO A 48 48.02 3.63 -0.02
C PRO A 48 47.68 5.13 -0.20
N ARG A 49 48.55 5.84 -0.95
CA ARG A 49 48.47 7.30 -1.18
C ARG A 49 47.53 7.68 -2.33
N ARG A 50 47.02 8.92 -2.27
CA ARG A 50 46.50 9.67 -3.42
C ARG A 50 47.57 9.80 -4.51
N VAL A 51 47.15 9.79 -5.77
CA VAL A 51 47.87 10.41 -6.90
C VAL A 51 47.11 11.70 -7.28
N ARG A 52 47.83 12.76 -7.63
CA ARG A 52 47.31 13.98 -8.28
C ARG A 52 47.77 13.98 -9.74
N GLY A 53 46.95 14.51 -10.63
CA GLY A 53 47.32 14.84 -12.00
C GLY A 53 46.30 15.78 -12.65
N ALA A 54 46.78 16.64 -13.53
CA ALA A 54 46.07 17.49 -14.50
C ALA A 54 47.06 17.63 -15.70
N GLU A 55 47.01 18.53 -16.69
CA GLU A 55 46.32 19.79 -17.04
C GLU A 55 46.04 19.73 -18.58
N GLU A 56 45.20 20.50 -19.27
CA GLU A 56 44.28 21.61 -18.92
C GLU A 56 43.18 21.80 -20.02
N THR A 57 42.28 22.79 -19.86
CA THR A 57 41.50 23.49 -20.93
C THR A 57 40.53 22.74 -21.88
N ARG A 58 39.26 23.21 -21.89
CA ARG A 58 38.51 23.82 -23.04
C ARG A 58 36.99 23.70 -22.77
N SER A 59 36.21 24.73 -22.43
CA SER A 59 35.96 26.08 -23.01
C SER A 59 34.86 26.15 -24.10
N ALA A 60 33.59 26.01 -23.70
CA ALA A 60 32.35 26.51 -24.34
C ALA A 60 31.19 26.15 -23.37
N GLN A 61 30.35 27.01 -22.78
CA GLN A 61 29.82 28.34 -23.13
C GLN A 61 29.10 28.38 -24.48
N ARG A 62 27.76 28.25 -24.45
CA ARG A 62 26.79 28.81 -25.42
C ARG A 62 25.32 28.67 -24.97
N GLU A 63 24.91 29.55 -24.06
CA GLU A 63 23.63 30.28 -24.15
C GLU A 63 23.99 31.69 -24.66
N PRO A 64 23.13 32.44 -25.41
CA PRO A 64 21.80 32.87 -24.93
C PRO A 64 20.68 32.96 -25.98
N ALA A 65 19.44 33.15 -25.51
CA ALA A 65 18.38 33.87 -26.23
C ALA A 65 17.20 34.25 -25.31
N GLU A 66 17.31 35.32 -24.51
CA GLU A 66 16.11 36.03 -24.04
C GLU A 66 15.49 36.81 -25.21
N ALA A 67 14.15 36.82 -25.30
CA ALA A 67 13.41 37.69 -26.22
C ALA A 67 12.26 38.37 -25.47
N ALA A 68 12.41 39.68 -25.26
CA ALA A 68 11.53 40.52 -24.45
C ALA A 68 10.27 40.99 -25.24
N PRO A 69 9.34 41.78 -24.64
CA PRO A 69 7.91 41.62 -24.91
C PRO A 69 7.33 42.49 -26.04
N ARG A 70 6.24 42.02 -26.65
CA ARG A 70 5.40 42.86 -27.53
C ARG A 70 4.26 43.51 -26.75
N ARG A 71 4.33 44.83 -26.61
CA ARG A 71 3.18 45.71 -26.28
C ARG A 71 2.68 46.41 -27.55
N VAL A 72 1.39 46.30 -27.83
CA VAL A 72 0.59 47.26 -28.62
C VAL A 72 -0.77 47.28 -27.89
N ARG A 73 -1.18 48.36 -27.22
CA ARG A 73 -2.08 49.42 -27.77
C ARG A 73 -3.15 48.84 -28.73
N GLY A 74 -4.44 49.08 -28.56
CA GLY A 74 -5.15 49.89 -27.57
C GLY A 74 -6.29 50.66 -28.24
N ALA A 75 -7.52 50.45 -27.79
CA ALA A 75 -8.69 51.20 -28.21
C ALA A 75 -9.72 51.18 -27.07
N GLU A 76 -10.02 52.36 -26.53
CA GLU A 76 -11.19 52.60 -25.71
C GLU A 76 -12.34 53.01 -26.65
N GLU A 77 -13.60 52.70 -26.33
CA GLU A 77 -14.63 53.74 -26.36
C GLU A 77 -15.89 53.38 -25.56
N THR A 78 -16.53 54.44 -25.07
CA THR A 78 -17.59 54.46 -24.05
C THR A 78 -19.02 54.22 -24.59
N ARG A 79 -19.91 53.65 -23.76
CA ARG A 79 -21.30 54.11 -23.44
C ARG A 79 -21.98 53.05 -22.55
N SER A 80 -22.49 53.25 -21.32
CA SER A 80 -23.18 54.36 -20.61
C SER A 80 -24.73 54.25 -20.59
N ALA A 81 -25.27 53.44 -19.68
CA ALA A 81 -26.61 53.53 -19.06
C ALA A 81 -26.63 52.58 -17.84
N GLN A 82 -26.69 53.01 -16.56
CA GLN A 82 -27.75 53.73 -15.83
C GLN A 82 -29.13 53.06 -15.84
N ARG A 83 -29.47 52.39 -14.73
CA ARG A 83 -30.65 52.70 -13.90
C ARG A 83 -30.53 52.06 -12.51
N GLU A 84 -31.30 52.56 -11.56
CA GLU A 84 -31.11 52.42 -10.10
C GLU A 84 -32.27 51.65 -9.40
N PRO A 85 -32.26 51.45 -8.05
CA PRO A 85 -32.99 50.33 -7.41
C PRO A 85 -34.47 50.60 -7.07
N ALA A 86 -35.13 49.58 -6.53
CA ALA A 86 -36.47 49.64 -5.95
C ALA A 86 -36.46 49.51 -4.41
N GLU A 87 -37.48 50.06 -3.77
CA GLU A 87 -37.53 50.33 -2.31
C GLU A 87 -38.09 49.18 -1.46
N ALA A 88 -38.32 49.43 -0.16
CA ALA A 88 -38.68 48.46 0.87
C ALA A 88 -39.89 48.88 1.73
N ALA A 89 -40.20 48.08 2.77
CA ALA A 89 -41.22 48.32 3.81
C ALA A 89 -42.68 48.00 3.40
N PRO A 90 -43.64 47.76 4.34
CA PRO A 90 -43.58 47.99 5.79
C PRO A 90 -43.75 46.76 6.70
N ARG A 91 -43.55 47.01 8.01
CA ARG A 91 -43.67 46.05 9.12
C ARG A 91 -45.11 45.97 9.67
N ARG A 92 -45.46 44.85 10.32
CA ARG A 92 -46.40 44.81 11.46
C ARG A 92 -45.82 43.93 12.58
N ALA A 93 -46.28 44.14 13.82
CA ALA A 93 -45.66 43.58 15.02
C ALA A 93 -46.67 43.09 16.07
N ARG A 94 -46.26 42.06 16.83
CA ARG A 94 -46.74 41.50 18.13
C ARG A 94 -45.80 40.31 18.43
N GLY A 95 -45.49 39.91 19.66
CA GLY A 95 -45.80 40.44 20.99
C GLY A 95 -45.12 39.58 22.07
N LYS A 96 -44.98 40.10 23.30
CA LYS A 96 -44.41 39.42 24.49
C LYS A 96 -45.29 38.22 24.94
N GLN A 97 -44.92 37.30 25.86
CA GLN A 97 -43.92 37.33 26.93
C GLN A 97 -43.54 35.89 27.42
N PHE A 98 -42.71 35.80 28.48
CA PHE A 98 -42.29 34.57 29.19
C PHE A 98 -43.45 33.80 29.87
N LEU A 99 -43.25 32.50 30.12
CA LEU A 99 -43.42 31.89 31.46
C LEU A 99 -42.83 30.46 31.55
N SER A 100 -42.34 30.10 32.73
CA SER A 100 -41.95 28.77 33.22
C SER A 100 -42.23 28.74 34.73
N PRO A 101 -42.73 27.63 35.33
CA PRO A 101 -41.79 26.80 36.11
C PRO A 101 -42.17 25.29 36.31
N GLU A 102 -41.15 24.51 36.74
CA GLU A 102 -41.10 23.47 37.79
C GLU A 102 -41.97 22.16 37.81
N PHE A 103 -41.26 21.07 38.17
CA PHE A 103 -41.56 19.91 39.06
C PHE A 103 -43.00 19.70 39.61
N ALA A 104 -43.56 18.50 39.84
CA ALA A 104 -43.09 17.08 39.83
C ALA A 104 -44.34 16.14 40.01
N PRO A 105 -44.28 14.89 40.56
CA PRO A 105 -43.54 13.67 40.18
C PRO A 105 -44.49 12.46 39.82
N ASN A 106 -43.89 11.26 39.72
CA ASN A 106 -44.44 9.92 40.06
C ASN A 106 -45.17 9.02 39.03
N LEU A 107 -44.54 7.85 38.84
CA LEU A 107 -45.10 6.48 38.80
C LEU A 107 -45.79 5.93 37.51
N MET A 108 -45.66 4.60 37.38
CA MET A 108 -46.32 3.65 36.45
C MET A 108 -46.04 3.81 34.95
N ALA A 109 -44.85 3.35 34.52
CA ALA A 109 -44.57 3.07 33.11
C ALA A 109 -43.65 1.84 32.84
N GLU A 110 -43.26 1.06 33.85
CA GLU A 110 -42.39 -0.13 33.66
C GLU A 110 -43.15 -1.44 33.41
N GLU A 111 -44.48 -1.49 33.63
CA GLU A 111 -45.28 -2.73 33.53
C GLU A 111 -45.94 -3.00 32.17
N LEU A 112 -45.76 -2.13 31.16
CA LEU A 112 -46.26 -2.34 29.80
C LEU A 112 -45.09 -2.44 28.80
N GLY A 113 -44.45 -3.61 28.78
CA GLY A 113 -43.24 -3.94 28.01
C GLY A 113 -43.40 -3.99 26.48
N LEU A 114 -43.94 -2.94 25.86
CA LEU A 114 -44.18 -2.83 24.42
C LEU A 114 -43.73 -1.47 23.86
N THR A 115 -42.42 -1.31 23.62
CA THR A 115 -41.87 -0.54 22.50
C THR A 115 -40.37 -0.75 22.36
N GLN A 116 -39.96 -1.77 21.59
CA GLN A 116 -38.58 -1.80 21.11
C GLN A 116 -38.37 -0.61 20.15
N ARG A 117 -37.59 0.40 20.57
CA ARG A 117 -37.00 1.33 19.60
C ARG A 117 -36.22 0.49 18.57
N PRO A 118 -36.42 0.70 17.25
CA PRO A 118 -35.61 -0.01 16.27
C PRO A 118 -34.14 0.34 16.50
N LEU A 119 -33.33 -0.68 16.79
CA LEU A 119 -31.89 -0.54 16.86
C LEU A 119 -31.41 0.14 15.58
N ALA A 120 -30.65 1.23 15.73
CA ALA A 120 -29.98 1.85 14.59
C ALA A 120 -29.15 0.76 13.88
N PRO A 121 -29.25 0.63 12.54
CA PRO A 121 -28.57 -0.45 11.83
C PRO A 121 -27.07 -0.39 12.16
N PRO A 122 -26.44 -1.52 12.53
CA PRO A 122 -25.06 -1.53 12.99
C PRO A 122 -24.18 -0.86 11.92
N PRO A 123 -23.24 0.02 12.33
CA PRO A 123 -22.45 0.80 11.37
C PRO A 123 -21.76 -0.14 10.40
N LEU A 124 -21.98 0.04 9.10
CA LEU A 124 -21.55 -0.87 8.05
C LEU A 124 -20.02 -1.05 8.05
N THR A 125 -19.54 -2.05 8.80
CA THR A 125 -18.15 -2.44 8.91
C THR A 125 -17.64 -2.84 7.53
N ARG A 126 -16.76 -2.01 6.96
CA ARG A 126 -16.18 -2.24 5.63
C ARG A 126 -15.09 -3.30 5.71
N ARG A 127 -15.51 -4.54 5.92
CA ARG A 127 -14.65 -5.74 5.91
C ARG A 127 -13.77 -5.72 4.66
N ALA A 128 -12.45 -5.85 4.87
CA ALA A 128 -11.55 -6.21 3.79
C ALA A 128 -11.91 -7.63 3.32
N LEU A 129 -11.93 -7.84 1.99
CA LEU A 129 -12.20 -9.14 1.37
C LEU A 129 -13.41 -9.88 1.99
N SER A 130 -14.58 -9.22 2.01
CA SER A 130 -15.82 -9.71 2.63
C SER A 130 -16.42 -11.02 2.07
N HIS A 131 -15.71 -11.71 1.17
CA HIS A 131 -16.14 -12.92 0.45
C HIS A 131 -14.97 -13.92 0.32
N VAL A 132 -14.35 -14.19 1.45
CA VAL A 132 -13.41 -15.30 1.72
C VAL A 132 -14.11 -16.66 1.74
N GLY A 133 -13.32 -17.73 1.70
CA GLY A 133 -13.81 -19.10 1.78
C GLY A 133 -14.51 -19.58 0.50
N GLY A 134 -15.08 -20.78 0.59
CA GLY A 134 -15.57 -21.56 -0.54
C GLY A 134 -14.59 -22.64 -1.01
N GLU A 135 -15.10 -23.59 -1.79
CA GLU A 135 -14.33 -24.69 -2.37
C GLU A 135 -13.18 -24.17 -3.25
N VAL A 136 -12.06 -24.89 -3.25
CA VAL A 136 -10.86 -24.57 -4.03
C VAL A 136 -10.53 -25.73 -4.93
N GLU A 137 -10.68 -25.51 -6.23
CA GLU A 137 -10.35 -26.48 -7.27
C GLU A 137 -8.84 -26.45 -7.57
N LEU A 138 -8.21 -27.63 -7.54
CA LEU A 138 -6.78 -27.81 -7.81
C LEU A 138 -6.54 -28.44 -9.19
N SER A 139 -5.40 -28.11 -9.81
CA SER A 139 -4.88 -28.82 -10.98
C SER A 139 -3.36 -28.67 -11.11
N GLY A 140 -2.70 -29.63 -11.75
CA GLY A 140 -1.24 -29.68 -11.88
C GLY A 140 -0.58 -30.48 -10.76
N ASP A 141 0.59 -30.05 -10.30
CA ASP A 141 1.33 -30.68 -9.20
C ASP A 141 0.53 -30.65 -7.88
N GLU A 142 0.35 -31.82 -7.28
CA GLU A 142 -0.49 -32.02 -6.09
C GLU A 142 0.12 -31.37 -4.83
N ALA A 143 1.42 -31.55 -4.61
CA ALA A 143 2.10 -31.05 -3.42
C ALA A 143 2.13 -29.51 -3.40
N LEU A 144 2.44 -28.90 -4.55
CA LEU A 144 2.41 -27.45 -4.71
C LEU A 144 0.96 -26.92 -4.72
N GLY A 145 0.03 -27.61 -5.39
CA GLY A 145 -1.40 -27.26 -5.41
C GLY A 145 -2.00 -27.21 -4.00
N GLU A 146 -1.58 -28.11 -3.10
CA GLU A 146 -2.00 -28.14 -1.70
C GLU A 146 -1.44 -26.96 -0.86
N VAL A 147 -0.21 -26.48 -1.15
CA VAL A 147 0.30 -25.20 -0.60
C VAL A 147 -0.56 -24.03 -1.08
N LEU A 148 -0.86 -23.99 -2.38
CA LEU A 148 -1.72 -22.95 -2.98
C LEU A 148 -3.15 -23.01 -2.40
N ARG A 149 -3.67 -24.20 -2.08
CA ARG A 149 -4.98 -24.36 -1.44
C ARG A 149 -5.03 -23.62 -0.10
N ARG A 150 -4.06 -23.87 0.79
CA ARG A 150 -3.95 -23.19 2.09
C ARG A 150 -3.83 -21.68 1.91
N ALA A 151 -2.96 -21.23 1.01
CA ALA A 151 -2.74 -19.81 0.76
C ALA A 151 -3.98 -19.07 0.21
N LEU A 152 -4.90 -19.77 -0.46
CA LEU A 152 -6.14 -19.20 -1.00
C LEU A 152 -7.33 -19.31 -0.03
N GLN A 153 -7.31 -20.25 0.91
CA GLN A 153 -8.36 -20.48 1.93
C GLN A 153 -8.18 -19.62 3.20
N VAL A 154 -7.79 -18.37 3.04
CA VAL A 154 -7.71 -17.39 4.14
C VAL A 154 -9.10 -16.93 4.60
N THR A 155 -9.26 -16.62 5.89
CA THR A 155 -10.47 -15.99 6.44
C THR A 155 -10.41 -14.46 6.30
N SER A 156 -11.50 -13.75 6.61
CA SER A 156 -11.58 -12.28 6.57
C SER A 156 -11.55 -11.69 7.97
N GLU A 157 -10.76 -12.28 8.86
CA GLU A 157 -10.55 -11.78 10.21
C GLU A 157 -9.77 -10.47 10.12
N GLU A 158 -10.43 -9.36 10.49
CA GLU A 158 -9.88 -8.02 10.25
C GLU A 158 -8.55 -7.80 10.98
N ASP A 159 -8.35 -8.48 12.11
CA ASP A 159 -7.10 -8.41 12.89
C ASP A 159 -5.91 -9.01 12.13
N GLU A 160 -6.06 -10.13 11.43
CA GLU A 160 -4.99 -10.68 10.58
C GLU A 160 -4.67 -9.77 9.38
N VAL A 161 -5.70 -9.17 8.77
CA VAL A 161 -5.55 -8.24 7.64
C VAL A 161 -4.89 -6.91 8.06
N ARG A 162 -5.03 -6.55 9.34
CA ARG A 162 -4.56 -5.29 9.93
C ARG A 162 -3.40 -5.45 10.91
N ALA A 163 -2.87 -6.67 11.06
CA ALA A 163 -1.80 -6.99 11.99
C ALA A 163 -0.56 -6.11 11.75
N HIS A 164 0.13 -5.75 12.85
CA HIS A 164 1.35 -4.93 12.84
C HIS A 164 1.24 -3.76 11.84
N VAL A 165 2.17 -3.64 10.90
CA VAL A 165 2.25 -2.57 9.89
C VAL A 165 1.18 -2.63 8.78
N HIS A 166 0.42 -3.72 8.61
CA HIS A 166 -0.59 -3.81 7.54
C HIS A 166 -1.83 -2.95 7.80
N GLY A 167 -2.16 -2.70 9.06
CA GLY A 167 -3.29 -1.85 9.47
C GLY A 167 -3.04 -0.35 9.35
N PHE A 168 -1.78 0.10 9.23
CA PHE A 168 -1.41 1.51 9.30
C PHE A 168 -2.10 2.38 8.22
N HIS A 169 -1.90 2.08 6.93
CA HIS A 169 -2.33 2.97 5.85
C HIS A 169 -3.27 2.26 4.86
N SER A 170 -4.36 2.92 4.45
CA SER A 170 -5.26 2.37 3.43
C SER A 170 -4.57 2.36 2.06
N TYR A 171 -4.61 1.21 1.39
CA TYR A 171 -4.10 1.03 0.04
C TYR A 171 -5.06 0.03 -0.64
N PRO A 172 -5.74 0.38 -1.74
CA PRO A 172 -6.65 -0.53 -2.43
C PRO A 172 -5.87 -1.64 -3.16
N ALA A 173 -6.54 -2.75 -3.48
CA ALA A 173 -5.96 -3.86 -4.27
C ALA A 173 -4.64 -4.44 -3.71
N ARG A 174 -4.51 -4.57 -2.38
CA ARG A 174 -3.41 -5.34 -1.75
C ARG A 174 -3.67 -6.84 -1.82
N LEU A 175 -2.58 -7.61 -1.95
CA LEU A 175 -2.55 -9.02 -1.55
C LEU A 175 -2.86 -9.17 -0.05
N HIS A 176 -3.53 -10.27 0.31
CA HIS A 176 -3.85 -10.62 1.70
C HIS A 176 -2.58 -11.01 2.49
N PRO A 177 -2.35 -10.49 3.71
CA PRO A 177 -1.17 -10.83 4.52
C PRO A 177 -0.96 -12.33 4.70
N VAL A 178 -2.01 -13.07 5.08
CA VAL A 178 -1.92 -14.52 5.35
C VAL A 178 -1.61 -15.32 4.09
N THR A 179 -2.11 -14.90 2.92
CA THR A 179 -1.76 -15.54 1.63
C THR A 179 -0.27 -15.36 1.33
N ALA A 180 0.26 -14.14 1.50
CA ALA A 180 1.68 -13.88 1.35
C ALA A 180 2.52 -14.66 2.38
N ARG A 181 2.07 -14.74 3.64
CA ARG A 181 2.70 -15.48 4.73
C ARG A 181 2.86 -16.96 4.42
N ILE A 182 1.77 -17.65 4.04
CA ILE A 182 1.78 -19.07 3.72
C ILE A 182 2.71 -19.35 2.53
N LEU A 183 2.57 -18.59 1.44
CA LEU A 183 3.43 -18.77 0.25
C LEU A 183 4.91 -18.57 0.55
N VAL A 184 5.26 -17.54 1.33
CA VAL A 184 6.65 -17.27 1.74
C VAL A 184 7.18 -18.35 2.67
N GLN A 185 6.43 -18.73 3.71
CA GLN A 185 6.89 -19.68 4.71
C GLN A 185 7.04 -21.10 4.15
N GLU A 186 6.12 -21.54 3.29
CA GLU A 186 6.12 -22.90 2.75
C GLU A 186 6.99 -23.07 1.49
N LEU A 187 7.21 -22.03 0.67
CA LEU A 187 7.97 -22.14 -0.59
C LEU A 187 9.38 -21.52 -0.54
N ALA A 188 9.61 -20.51 0.31
CA ALA A 188 10.93 -19.89 0.48
C ALA A 188 11.59 -20.27 1.82
N GLY A 189 10.94 -19.97 2.94
CA GLY A 189 11.55 -20.05 4.26
C GLY A 189 12.73 -19.08 4.46
N ALA A 190 13.47 -19.25 5.55
CA ALA A 190 14.53 -18.33 5.96
C ALA A 190 15.72 -18.31 4.98
N GLY A 191 16.34 -17.14 4.79
CA GLY A 191 17.56 -16.95 4.01
C GLY A 191 17.41 -16.99 2.48
N ARG A 192 16.36 -17.63 1.95
CA ARG A 192 16.03 -17.66 0.51
C ARG A 192 15.62 -16.29 -0.03
N ARG A 193 15.68 -16.14 -1.36
CA ARG A 193 15.45 -14.90 -2.09
C ARG A 193 14.01 -14.84 -2.61
N VAL A 194 13.23 -13.92 -2.03
CA VAL A 194 11.85 -13.61 -2.41
C VAL A 194 11.82 -12.35 -3.26
N LEU A 195 10.97 -12.31 -4.29
CA LEU A 195 10.74 -11.14 -5.14
C LEU A 195 9.25 -10.82 -5.27
N ASP A 196 8.91 -9.52 -5.28
CA ASP A 196 7.60 -9.02 -5.68
C ASP A 196 7.76 -7.77 -6.58
N PRO A 197 7.63 -7.89 -7.92
CA PRO A 197 7.83 -6.76 -8.84
C PRO A 197 6.62 -5.82 -8.96
N PHE A 198 5.52 -6.12 -8.24
CA PHE A 198 4.31 -5.28 -8.13
C PHE A 198 3.96 -5.10 -6.64
N CYS A 199 4.96 -4.72 -5.83
CA CYS A 199 4.89 -4.89 -4.38
C CYS A 199 3.79 -4.08 -3.69
N GLY A 200 3.24 -3.04 -4.34
CA GLY A 200 2.29 -2.11 -3.73
C GLY A 200 2.85 -1.56 -2.43
N SER A 201 2.03 -1.54 -1.37
CA SER A 201 2.46 -1.21 0.00
C SER A 201 3.40 -2.25 0.66
N GLY A 202 4.01 -3.16 -0.09
CA GLY A 202 4.97 -4.15 0.40
C GLY A 202 4.38 -5.26 1.26
N THR A 203 3.22 -5.84 0.91
CA THR A 203 2.65 -6.96 1.69
C THR A 203 3.62 -8.15 1.75
N VAL A 204 4.11 -8.61 0.58
CA VAL A 204 5.09 -9.71 0.50
C VAL A 204 6.39 -9.35 1.20
N ALA A 205 6.84 -8.09 1.08
CA ALA A 205 8.07 -7.63 1.72
C ALA A 205 8.00 -7.66 3.27
N VAL A 206 6.84 -7.37 3.87
CA VAL A 206 6.63 -7.50 5.32
C VAL A 206 6.68 -8.97 5.75
N GLU A 207 5.89 -9.85 5.13
CA GLU A 207 5.83 -11.27 5.50
C GLU A 207 7.16 -12.01 5.22
N ALA A 208 7.87 -11.63 4.16
CA ALA A 208 9.21 -12.15 3.86
C ALA A 208 10.26 -11.73 4.90
N ARG A 209 10.20 -10.51 5.44
CA ARG A 209 11.09 -10.13 6.57
C ARG A 209 10.75 -10.92 7.84
N LEU A 210 9.47 -11.15 8.14
CA LEU A 210 9.04 -11.97 9.29
C LEU A 210 9.50 -13.42 9.16
N ALA A 211 9.43 -14.01 7.96
CA ALA A 211 9.95 -15.35 7.67
C ALA A 211 11.50 -15.43 7.60
N GLY A 212 12.22 -14.32 7.81
CA GLY A 212 13.68 -14.28 7.73
C GLY A 212 14.25 -14.44 6.31
N ALA A 213 13.43 -14.24 5.28
CA ALA A 213 13.85 -14.31 3.88
C ALA A 213 14.56 -13.01 3.43
N ARG A 214 15.31 -13.11 2.34
CA ARG A 214 15.93 -11.97 1.65
C ARG A 214 14.94 -11.46 0.60
N VAL A 215 14.26 -10.34 0.85
CA VAL A 215 13.25 -9.82 -0.08
C VAL A 215 13.74 -8.64 -0.91
N GLY A 216 13.55 -8.76 -2.22
CA GLY A 216 13.55 -7.65 -3.17
C GLY A 216 12.12 -7.33 -3.61
N GLY A 217 11.87 -6.10 -4.02
CA GLY A 217 10.60 -5.74 -4.64
C GLY A 217 10.61 -4.38 -5.30
N SER A 218 9.66 -4.16 -6.20
CA SER A 218 9.46 -2.88 -6.86
C SER A 218 8.00 -2.59 -7.12
N ASP A 219 7.67 -1.33 -7.35
CA ASP A 219 6.40 -0.91 -7.93
C ASP A 219 6.66 0.31 -8.83
N ALA A 220 5.85 0.48 -9.87
CA ALA A 220 5.88 1.67 -10.72
C ALA A 220 5.28 2.91 -10.02
N ASN A 221 4.55 2.71 -8.92
CA ASN A 221 3.98 3.74 -8.07
C ASN A 221 4.99 4.16 -6.97
N PRO A 222 5.60 5.36 -7.02
CA PRO A 222 6.59 5.77 -6.02
C PRO A 222 5.99 5.90 -4.62
N PHE A 223 4.71 6.29 -4.49
CA PHE A 223 4.03 6.33 -3.19
C PHE A 223 3.88 4.93 -2.57
N ALA A 224 3.69 3.90 -3.40
CA ALA A 224 3.60 2.53 -2.92
C ALA A 224 4.93 2.05 -2.34
N VAL A 225 6.04 2.32 -3.05
CA VAL A 225 7.40 2.00 -2.62
C VAL A 225 7.79 2.76 -1.35
N GLU A 226 7.42 4.03 -1.21
CA GLU A 226 7.65 4.79 0.04
C GLU A 226 6.88 4.18 1.22
N LEU A 227 5.61 3.81 1.03
CA LEU A 227 4.83 3.13 2.07
C LEU A 227 5.38 1.72 2.38
N ALA A 228 5.89 0.99 1.39
CA ALA A 228 6.56 -0.29 1.58
C ALA A 228 7.86 -0.13 2.38
N ARG A 229 8.67 0.89 2.07
CA ARG A 229 9.92 1.23 2.78
C ARG A 229 9.64 1.57 4.24
N LEU A 230 8.63 2.39 4.55
CA LEU A 230 8.21 2.68 5.92
C LEU A 230 7.78 1.40 6.66
N LYS A 231 6.80 0.67 6.11
CA LYS A 231 6.25 -0.55 6.72
C LYS A 231 7.29 -1.65 6.96
N THR A 232 8.36 -1.68 6.17
CA THR A 232 9.41 -2.70 6.27
C THR A 232 10.71 -2.20 6.89
N GLY A 233 10.81 -0.93 7.28
CA GLY A 233 12.07 -0.34 7.78
C GLY A 233 12.48 -0.90 9.14
N GLY A 234 11.58 -0.78 10.12
CA GLY A 234 11.83 -0.97 11.55
C GLY A 234 11.28 0.24 12.32
N VAL A 235 11.71 0.42 13.57
CA VAL A 235 11.36 1.59 14.39
C VAL A 235 11.90 2.89 13.76
N VAL A 236 11.16 3.98 13.92
CA VAL A 236 11.60 5.35 13.62
C VAL A 236 11.75 6.08 14.96
N GLU A 237 12.98 6.39 15.34
CA GLU A 237 13.31 7.03 16.62
C GLU A 237 12.81 8.50 16.64
N GLY A 238 12.31 8.95 17.79
CA GLY A 238 11.80 10.32 17.96
C GLY A 238 10.48 10.63 17.23
N LEU A 239 9.78 9.63 16.69
CA LEU A 239 8.60 9.81 15.83
C LEU A 239 7.41 10.48 16.55
N VAL A 240 7.16 10.10 17.81
CA VAL A 240 6.02 10.62 18.58
C VAL A 240 6.30 12.06 19.02
N GLU A 241 7.52 12.32 19.48
CA GLU A 241 8.03 13.62 19.90
C GLU A 241 8.07 14.60 18.71
N ALA A 242 8.40 14.12 17.51
CA ALA A 242 8.32 14.90 16.29
C ALA A 242 6.86 15.18 15.86
N ALA A 243 5.96 14.22 16.04
CA ALA A 243 4.53 14.45 15.83
C ALA A 243 3.96 15.52 16.78
N THR A 244 4.38 15.51 18.05
CA THR A 244 4.02 16.54 19.03
C THR A 244 4.50 17.93 18.57
N ARG A 245 5.79 18.09 18.24
CA ARG A 245 6.33 19.36 17.71
C ARG A 245 5.64 19.84 16.42
N VAL A 246 5.19 18.92 15.57
CA VAL A 246 4.45 19.21 14.34
C VAL A 246 3.02 19.65 14.63
N THR A 247 2.36 19.03 15.60
CA THR A 247 0.98 19.34 15.96
C THR A 247 0.86 20.64 16.75
N GLU A 248 1.81 20.93 17.66
CA GLU A 248 1.93 22.23 18.34
C GLU A 248 2.04 23.40 17.34
N GLN A 249 2.90 23.27 16.32
CA GLN A 249 3.05 24.29 15.27
C GLN A 249 1.80 24.43 14.37
N ALA A 250 1.10 23.33 14.10
CA ALA A 250 -0.15 23.37 13.34
C ALA A 250 -1.28 24.01 14.17
N GLU A 251 -1.33 23.73 15.47
CA GLU A 251 -2.30 24.29 16.42
C GLU A 251 -2.09 25.80 16.60
N GLU A 252 -0.85 26.25 16.79
CA GLU A 252 -0.51 27.67 16.83
C GLU A 252 -0.97 28.41 15.56
N ARG A 253 -0.75 27.82 14.37
CA ARG A 253 -1.23 28.39 13.10
C ARG A 253 -2.75 28.47 13.06
N ARG A 254 -3.46 27.45 13.56
CA ARG A 254 -4.92 27.40 13.63
C ARG A 254 -5.49 28.46 14.58
N GLU A 255 -4.91 28.61 15.77
CA GLU A 255 -5.34 29.58 16.80
C GLU A 255 -5.10 31.03 16.36
N ARG A 256 -3.93 31.31 15.77
CA ARG A 256 -3.62 32.59 15.12
C ARG A 256 -4.45 32.85 13.85
N LYS A 257 -5.29 31.89 13.42
CA LYS A 257 -6.12 31.94 12.19
C LYS A 257 -5.29 32.26 10.94
N ALA A 258 -4.09 31.68 10.86
CA ALA A 258 -3.15 31.95 9.79
C ALA A 258 -3.70 31.52 8.41
N GLY A 259 -3.39 32.31 7.38
CA GLY A 259 -3.59 31.90 5.98
C GLY A 259 -2.68 30.73 5.57
N PRO A 260 -2.97 30.07 4.44
CA PRO A 260 -2.21 28.92 3.98
C PRO A 260 -0.76 29.31 3.64
N THR A 261 0.18 28.38 3.79
CA THR A 261 1.58 28.60 3.40
C THR A 261 1.80 28.58 1.89
N GLU A 262 0.94 27.86 1.15
CA GLU A 262 1.04 27.71 -0.31
C GLU A 262 -0.31 27.85 -1.03
N ARG A 263 -0.27 27.95 -2.37
CA ARG A 263 -1.46 28.13 -3.21
C ARG A 263 -2.05 26.79 -3.66
N TYR A 264 -2.89 26.19 -2.83
CA TYR A 264 -3.66 24.99 -3.17
C TYR A 264 -4.52 25.15 -4.43
N GLY A 265 -4.54 24.11 -5.27
CA GLY A 265 -5.33 24.04 -6.50
C GLY A 265 -6.83 23.83 -6.23
N GLU A 266 -7.64 23.98 -7.28
CA GLU A 266 -9.10 23.79 -7.24
C GLU A 266 -9.50 22.42 -6.63
N VAL A 267 -8.85 21.35 -7.09
CA VAL A 267 -9.07 19.96 -6.62
C VAL A 267 -8.97 19.81 -5.10
N ASP A 268 -8.05 20.51 -4.40
CA ASP A 268 -7.98 20.42 -2.94
C ASP A 268 -9.08 21.23 -2.25
N ARG A 269 -9.46 22.38 -2.80
CA ARG A 269 -10.53 23.24 -2.26
C ARG A 269 -11.90 22.56 -2.37
N GLU A 270 -12.12 21.80 -3.45
CA GLU A 270 -13.29 20.93 -3.61
C GLU A 270 -13.23 19.69 -2.72
N LEU A 271 -12.04 19.15 -2.45
CA LEU A 271 -11.87 17.91 -1.69
C LEU A 271 -11.94 18.11 -0.17
N PHE A 272 -11.59 19.28 0.37
CA PHE A 272 -11.51 19.56 1.81
C PHE A 272 -12.37 20.77 2.23
N ASP A 273 -12.85 20.75 3.49
CA ASP A 273 -13.39 21.97 4.13
C ASP A 273 -12.25 22.95 4.43
N VAL A 274 -12.53 24.26 4.44
CA VAL A 274 -11.47 25.30 4.47
C VAL A 274 -10.59 25.18 5.72
N HIS A 275 -11.18 24.92 6.89
CA HIS A 275 -10.42 24.70 8.12
C HIS A 275 -9.58 23.43 8.07
N VAL A 276 -10.13 22.33 7.53
CA VAL A 276 -9.39 21.07 7.31
C VAL A 276 -8.20 21.28 6.38
N LEU A 277 -8.35 22.08 5.32
CA LEU A 277 -7.25 22.40 4.40
C LEU A 277 -6.15 23.23 5.07
N LEU A 278 -6.52 24.18 5.94
CA LEU A 278 -5.57 24.96 6.74
C LEU A 278 -4.88 24.13 7.84
N GLU A 279 -5.58 23.18 8.45
CA GLU A 279 -5.00 22.22 9.39
C GLU A 279 -3.99 21.29 8.68
N LEU A 280 -4.32 20.77 7.50
CA LEU A 280 -3.41 19.96 6.67
C LEU A 280 -2.20 20.77 6.17
N ASP A 281 -2.39 22.04 5.80
CA ASP A 281 -1.32 22.98 5.44
C ASP A 281 -0.37 23.25 6.62
N GLY A 282 -0.92 23.51 7.82
CA GLY A 282 -0.14 23.69 9.04
C GLY A 282 0.72 22.47 9.38
N LEU A 283 0.14 21.27 9.30
CA LEU A 283 0.88 20.02 9.48
C LEU A 283 1.98 19.85 8.42
N LYS A 284 1.66 20.01 7.12
CA LYS A 284 2.63 19.89 6.02
C LYS A 284 3.82 20.85 6.18
N ALA A 285 3.54 22.11 6.47
CA ALA A 285 4.55 23.15 6.64
C ALA A 285 5.40 22.98 7.92
N ALA A 286 4.89 22.28 8.95
CA ALA A 286 5.68 21.89 10.11
C ALA A 286 6.56 20.65 9.83
N ILE A 287 6.02 19.64 9.14
CA ILE A 287 6.77 18.42 8.73
C ILE A 287 7.97 18.78 7.85
N GLN A 288 7.82 19.76 6.95
CA GLN A 288 8.91 20.27 6.10
C GLN A 288 10.10 20.87 6.89
N LYS A 289 9.94 21.18 8.19
CA LYS A 289 11.02 21.66 9.07
C LYS A 289 11.65 20.56 9.93
N GLU A 290 11.07 19.37 9.98
CA GLU A 290 11.61 18.26 10.77
C GLU A 290 12.97 17.83 10.19
N PRO A 291 14.08 17.90 10.94
CA PRO A 291 15.42 17.77 10.39
C PRO A 291 15.82 16.34 10.04
N GLU A 292 15.22 15.32 10.69
CA GLU A 292 15.56 13.91 10.45
C GLU A 292 14.79 13.36 9.24
N PRO A 293 15.45 13.00 8.11
CA PRO A 293 14.76 12.62 6.87
C PRO A 293 13.88 11.38 6.97
N LEU A 294 14.20 10.41 7.85
CA LEU A 294 13.35 9.24 8.08
C LEU A 294 12.06 9.62 8.81
N THR A 295 12.17 10.45 9.85
CA THR A 295 11.04 10.95 10.62
C THR A 295 10.15 11.87 9.79
N GLN A 296 10.74 12.79 9.02
CA GLN A 296 10.01 13.61 8.04
C GLN A 296 9.20 12.76 7.04
N ARG A 297 9.79 11.69 6.47
CA ARG A 297 9.08 10.77 5.55
C ARG A 297 7.98 9.98 6.26
N ALA A 298 8.23 9.50 7.47
CA ALA A 298 7.22 8.80 8.28
C ALA A 298 6.01 9.70 8.57
N LEU A 299 6.24 10.91 9.06
CA LEU A 299 5.20 11.92 9.32
C LEU A 299 4.46 12.36 8.05
N SER A 300 5.16 12.45 6.92
CA SER A 300 4.52 12.73 5.61
C SER A 300 3.56 11.60 5.21
N LEU A 301 3.90 10.34 5.50
CA LEU A 301 3.01 9.18 5.26
C LEU A 301 1.87 9.07 6.29
N VAL A 302 2.07 9.55 7.53
CA VAL A 302 0.98 9.77 8.51
C VAL A 302 -0.02 10.76 7.93
N LEU A 303 0.43 11.91 7.40
CA LEU A 303 -0.43 12.91 6.77
C LEU A 303 -1.24 12.32 5.60
N THR A 304 -0.61 11.58 4.68
CA THR A 304 -1.34 10.96 3.55
C THR A 304 -2.34 9.88 3.95
N SER A 305 -2.20 9.29 5.13
CA SER A 305 -3.17 8.33 5.67
C SER A 305 -4.50 8.99 6.04
N LEU A 306 -4.48 10.28 6.40
CA LEU A 306 -5.66 11.04 6.83
C LEU A 306 -6.48 11.61 5.68
N LEU A 307 -5.90 11.83 4.50
CA LEU A 307 -6.56 12.58 3.41
C LEU A 307 -7.95 12.00 3.05
N THR A 308 -8.11 10.67 2.98
CA THR A 308 -9.42 10.02 2.72
C THR A 308 -10.34 9.97 3.96
N LYS A 309 -9.80 10.17 5.17
CA LYS A 309 -10.57 10.31 6.44
C LYS A 309 -11.16 11.71 6.59
N VAL A 310 -10.43 12.76 6.20
CA VAL A 310 -10.83 14.17 6.42
C VAL A 310 -11.41 14.86 5.18
N SER A 311 -11.21 14.32 3.98
CA SER A 311 -11.84 14.83 2.74
C SER A 311 -13.32 14.50 2.61
N ARG A 312 -13.98 15.20 1.68
CA ARG A 312 -15.32 14.90 1.16
C ARG A 312 -15.38 13.60 0.33
N SER A 313 -14.30 12.82 0.21
CA SER A 313 -14.34 11.49 -0.42
C SER A 313 -14.92 10.43 0.53
N PRO A 314 -15.82 9.54 0.07
CA PRO A 314 -16.32 8.41 0.83
C PRO A 314 -15.41 7.16 0.75
N GLY A 315 -14.26 7.21 0.07
CA GLY A 315 -13.27 6.13 0.03
C GLY A 315 -12.41 6.08 -1.25
N ASP A 316 -11.22 5.48 -1.15
CA ASP A 316 -10.14 5.50 -2.17
C ASP A 316 -10.54 5.04 -3.58
N THR A 317 -11.59 4.23 -3.71
CA THR A 317 -12.09 3.68 -4.99
C THR A 317 -13.43 4.27 -5.44
N ARG A 318 -13.97 5.29 -4.76
CA ARG A 318 -15.29 5.87 -5.03
C ARG A 318 -15.18 7.29 -5.60
N ARG A 319 -16.01 7.61 -6.60
CA ARG A 319 -16.05 8.92 -7.28
C ARG A 319 -17.15 9.88 -6.80
N ALA A 320 -18.00 9.45 -5.87
CA ALA A 320 -19.01 10.32 -5.26
C ALA A 320 -18.41 11.22 -4.18
N THR A 321 -19.09 12.30 -3.82
CA THR A 321 -18.76 13.16 -2.66
C THR A 321 -19.69 12.90 -1.48
N MET A 322 -19.22 13.13 -0.26
CA MET A 322 -19.97 13.02 0.99
C MET A 322 -19.67 14.23 1.87
N LYS A 323 -20.71 14.92 2.36
CA LYS A 323 -20.54 15.95 3.39
C LYS A 323 -20.11 15.29 4.70
N ARG A 324 -18.98 15.72 5.26
CA ARG A 324 -18.58 15.41 6.64
C ARG A 324 -18.89 16.64 7.52
N ARG A 325 -18.90 16.44 8.84
CA ARG A 325 -18.94 17.52 9.84
C ARG A 325 -17.77 17.28 10.78
N LEU A 326 -16.63 17.90 10.49
CA LEU A 326 -15.39 17.74 11.26
C LEU A 326 -15.20 18.99 12.11
N ALA A 327 -15.00 18.82 13.41
CA ALA A 327 -14.65 19.91 14.31
C ALA A 327 -13.27 20.48 13.94
N SER A 328 -13.03 21.77 14.27
CA SER A 328 -11.70 22.36 14.14
C SER A 328 -10.72 21.68 15.10
N GLY A 329 -9.47 21.49 14.67
CA GLY A 329 -8.45 20.72 15.37
C GLY A 329 -8.54 19.21 15.19
N PHE A 330 -9.65 18.67 14.66
CA PHE A 330 -9.82 17.22 14.47
C PHE A 330 -8.75 16.59 13.57
N THR A 331 -8.23 17.34 12.58
CA THR A 331 -7.18 16.84 11.68
C THR A 331 -5.84 16.73 12.40
N ILE A 332 -5.52 17.73 13.23
CA ILE A 332 -4.28 17.81 14.02
C ILE A 332 -4.28 16.72 15.10
N GLN A 333 -5.39 16.56 15.84
CA GLN A 333 -5.59 15.47 16.80
C GLN A 333 -5.56 14.08 16.13
N SER A 334 -6.18 13.96 14.94
CA SER A 334 -6.09 12.73 14.14
C SER A 334 -4.69 12.43 13.62
N PHE A 335 -3.80 13.42 13.54
CA PHE A 335 -2.42 13.24 13.11
C PHE A 335 -1.55 12.73 14.26
N GLN A 336 -1.65 13.32 15.45
CA GLN A 336 -0.93 12.86 16.65
C GLN A 336 -1.21 11.38 16.93
N ALA A 337 -2.49 11.03 17.10
CA ALA A 337 -2.93 9.66 17.35
C ALA A 337 -2.55 8.67 16.23
N LYS A 338 -2.25 9.17 15.02
CA LYS A 338 -1.87 8.34 13.87
C LYS A 338 -0.35 8.19 13.71
N ALA A 339 0.44 9.08 14.29
CA ALA A 339 1.87 8.89 14.49
C ALA A 339 2.15 7.93 15.66
N GLU A 340 1.36 8.02 16.74
CA GLU A 340 1.37 7.06 17.85
C GLU A 340 1.02 5.64 17.37
N GLU A 341 -0.10 5.47 16.65
CA GLU A 341 -0.46 4.18 16.03
C GLU A 341 0.60 3.67 15.03
N LEU A 342 1.41 4.55 14.43
CA LEU A 342 2.52 4.15 13.57
C LEU A 342 3.70 3.64 14.40
N ALA A 343 4.10 4.36 15.45
CA ALA A 343 5.19 3.97 16.35
C ALA A 343 4.94 2.60 16.97
N GLU A 344 3.75 2.38 17.55
CA GLU A 344 3.32 1.09 18.10
C GLU A 344 3.41 -0.05 17.08
N ARG A 345 2.91 0.18 15.85
CA ARG A 345 2.92 -0.84 14.79
C ARG A 345 4.31 -1.17 14.26
N LEU A 346 5.22 -0.18 14.23
CA LEU A 346 6.62 -0.39 13.85
C LEU A 346 7.39 -1.13 14.95
N GLN A 347 7.15 -0.82 16.22
CA GLN A 347 7.68 -1.56 17.37
C GLN A 347 7.21 -3.02 17.36
N ALA A 348 5.90 -3.25 17.29
CA ALA A 348 5.31 -4.60 17.25
C ALA A 348 5.74 -5.42 16.02
N PHE A 349 6.11 -4.77 14.91
CA PHE A 349 6.76 -5.43 13.77
C PHE A 349 8.22 -5.76 14.05
N GLN A 350 8.98 -4.81 14.61
CA GLN A 350 10.40 -4.95 14.94
C GLN A 350 10.67 -6.07 15.96
N GLU A 351 9.76 -6.28 16.92
CA GLU A 351 9.82 -7.36 17.93
C GLU A 351 9.59 -8.76 17.32
N GLN A 352 8.84 -8.85 16.23
CA GLN A 352 8.57 -10.11 15.52
C GLN A 352 9.64 -10.47 14.47
N LEU A 353 10.60 -9.57 14.20
CA LEU A 353 11.67 -9.85 13.24
C LEU A 353 12.69 -10.86 13.83
N PRO A 354 13.08 -11.91 13.09
CA PRO A 354 14.13 -12.82 13.52
C PRO A 354 15.47 -12.08 13.69
N ARG A 355 16.32 -12.54 14.63
CA ARG A 355 17.64 -11.95 14.86
C ARG A 355 18.46 -11.97 13.56
N GLY A 356 18.93 -10.79 13.12
CA GLY A 356 19.65 -10.64 11.85
C GLY A 356 18.75 -10.57 10.60
N ALA A 357 17.44 -10.37 10.74
CA ALA A 357 16.50 -10.24 9.62
C ALA A 357 16.99 -9.23 8.57
N PHE A 358 17.16 -9.70 7.32
CA PHE A 358 17.72 -8.91 6.22
C PHE A 358 16.93 -7.62 5.99
N LYS A 359 17.64 -6.51 5.74
CA LYS A 359 17.03 -5.29 5.21
C LYS A 359 16.51 -5.59 3.78
N PRO A 360 15.31 -5.10 3.42
CA PRO A 360 14.71 -5.36 2.11
C PRO A 360 15.36 -4.45 1.05
N HIS A 361 15.34 -4.89 -0.20
CA HIS A 361 15.66 -4.02 -1.34
C HIS A 361 14.35 -3.57 -2.00
N LEU A 362 14.05 -2.27 -1.98
CA LEU A 362 12.79 -1.71 -2.47
C LEU A 362 13.04 -0.49 -3.37
N GLU A 363 12.67 -0.59 -4.64
CA GLU A 363 12.93 0.42 -5.68
C GLU A 363 11.68 0.78 -6.49
N VAL A 364 11.64 2.00 -7.04
CA VAL A 364 10.61 2.42 -7.99
C VAL A 364 11.04 1.98 -9.38
N SER A 365 10.43 0.90 -9.90
CA SER A 365 10.78 0.35 -11.21
C SER A 365 9.55 -0.16 -11.97
N ASP A 366 9.69 -0.24 -13.29
CA ASP A 366 8.74 -0.89 -14.18
C ASP A 366 8.99 -2.40 -14.17
N ALA A 367 7.97 -3.22 -13.88
CA ALA A 367 8.10 -4.67 -13.81
C ALA A 367 8.58 -5.33 -15.12
N ARG A 368 8.53 -4.60 -16.24
CA ARG A 368 9.06 -5.02 -17.56
C ARG A 368 10.59 -4.90 -17.66
N ARG A 369 11.26 -4.35 -16.64
CA ARG A 369 12.73 -4.21 -16.51
C ARG A 369 13.16 -4.33 -15.04
N LEU A 370 13.66 -5.51 -14.67
CA LEU A 370 14.12 -5.82 -13.33
C LEU A 370 15.65 -5.76 -13.27
N ASP A 371 16.21 -4.61 -13.65
CA ASP A 371 17.66 -4.38 -13.78
C ASP A 371 18.41 -4.61 -12.44
N TYR A 372 17.73 -4.45 -11.30
CA TYR A 372 18.23 -4.76 -9.96
C TYR A 372 18.28 -6.27 -9.61
N VAL A 373 17.64 -7.12 -10.43
CA VAL A 373 17.56 -8.58 -10.22
C VAL A 373 18.63 -9.30 -11.05
N ARG A 374 19.60 -9.94 -10.38
CA ARG A 374 20.58 -10.80 -11.06
C ARG A 374 19.90 -12.08 -11.59
N THR A 375 20.15 -12.37 -12.86
CA THR A 375 19.70 -13.58 -13.57
C THR A 375 20.01 -14.86 -12.77
N GLY A 376 19.05 -15.78 -12.70
CA GLY A 376 19.24 -17.08 -12.06
C GLY A 376 19.37 -17.06 -10.53
N THR A 377 18.78 -16.09 -9.82
CA THR A 377 18.98 -15.93 -8.37
C THR A 377 17.73 -15.84 -7.49
N ILE A 378 16.53 -15.74 -8.03
CA ILE A 378 15.31 -15.67 -7.23
C ILE A 378 14.77 -17.08 -6.95
N ASP A 379 14.58 -17.42 -5.69
CA ASP A 379 14.05 -18.73 -5.29
C ASP A 379 12.50 -18.74 -5.34
N LEU A 380 11.87 -17.63 -5.00
CA LEU A 380 10.42 -17.47 -4.98
C LEU A 380 10.02 -16.09 -5.49
N VAL A 381 9.06 -16.02 -6.39
CA VAL A 381 8.31 -14.79 -6.67
C VAL A 381 6.91 -14.97 -6.08
N VAL A 382 6.44 -14.02 -5.28
CA VAL A 382 5.02 -13.91 -4.90
C VAL A 382 4.56 -12.52 -5.31
N SER A 383 3.51 -12.43 -6.12
CA SER A 383 3.03 -11.12 -6.60
C SER A 383 1.56 -11.13 -7.01
N SER A 384 0.97 -9.95 -7.12
CA SER A 384 -0.42 -9.72 -7.50
C SER A 384 -0.49 -8.72 -8.68
N PRO A 385 -0.08 -9.13 -9.89
CA PRO A 385 0.04 -8.22 -11.04
C PRO A 385 -1.30 -7.59 -11.44
N PRO A 386 -1.31 -6.38 -12.05
CA PRO A 386 -2.54 -5.66 -12.35
C PRO A 386 -3.37 -6.34 -13.47
N TYR A 387 -4.66 -6.54 -13.17
CA TYR A 387 -5.62 -7.22 -14.05
C TYR A 387 -6.14 -6.28 -15.17
N PRO A 388 -6.42 -6.80 -16.38
CA PRO A 388 -6.85 -5.95 -17.50
C PRO A 388 -8.21 -5.31 -17.26
N GLY A 389 -8.30 -4.00 -17.51
CA GLY A 389 -9.55 -3.23 -17.50
C GLY A 389 -10.08 -2.82 -16.12
N VAL A 390 -9.47 -3.27 -15.02
CA VAL A 390 -10.09 -3.15 -13.68
C VAL A 390 -9.94 -1.76 -13.04
N TYR A 391 -8.73 -1.19 -13.04
CA TYR A 391 -8.42 0.07 -12.34
C TYR A 391 -7.61 1.05 -13.21
N ASP A 392 -7.69 2.33 -12.85
CA ASP A 392 -6.67 3.35 -13.15
C ASP A 392 -5.96 3.63 -11.80
N TYR A 393 -4.92 2.87 -11.46
CA TYR A 393 -4.23 2.93 -10.17
C TYR A 393 -3.67 4.33 -9.87
N VAL A 394 -3.21 5.05 -10.90
CA VAL A 394 -2.75 6.45 -10.78
C VAL A 394 -3.81 7.30 -10.06
N ARG A 395 -5.09 7.18 -10.42
CA ARG A 395 -6.19 7.96 -9.83
C ARG A 395 -6.47 7.63 -8.36
N HIS A 396 -6.14 6.41 -7.91
CA HIS A 396 -6.31 6.00 -6.51
C HIS A 396 -5.23 6.59 -5.58
N HIS A 397 -4.11 7.06 -6.16
CA HIS A 397 -2.97 7.58 -5.43
C HIS A 397 -2.64 9.05 -5.74
N GLU A 398 -3.20 9.62 -6.81
CA GLU A 398 -2.98 11.00 -7.30
C GLU A 398 -2.98 12.07 -6.19
N THR A 399 -4.00 12.12 -5.33
CA THR A 399 -4.04 13.05 -4.19
C THR A 399 -2.85 12.86 -3.25
N ARG A 400 -2.49 11.62 -2.93
CA ARG A 400 -1.39 11.30 -1.98
C ARG A 400 -0.03 11.63 -2.59
N MET A 401 0.17 11.25 -3.85
CA MET A 401 1.37 11.56 -4.62
C MET A 401 1.58 13.08 -4.69
N ARG A 402 0.54 13.83 -5.06
CA ARG A 402 0.58 15.30 -5.13
C ARG A 402 0.85 15.96 -3.77
N TRP A 403 0.26 15.47 -2.68
CA TRP A 403 0.54 15.97 -1.32
C TRP A 403 1.98 15.67 -0.84
N LEU A 404 2.64 14.65 -1.41
CA LEU A 404 4.04 14.29 -1.17
C LEU A 404 5.03 14.88 -2.20
N GLY A 405 4.56 15.62 -3.22
CA GLY A 405 5.41 16.10 -4.32
C GLY A 405 5.94 15.00 -5.25
N LEU A 406 5.27 13.84 -5.33
CA LEU A 406 5.68 12.70 -6.14
C LEU A 406 5.06 12.75 -7.56
N GLU A 407 5.92 12.58 -8.56
CA GLU A 407 5.56 12.60 -9.97
C GLU A 407 4.64 11.45 -10.41
N THR A 408 3.49 11.79 -11.01
CA THR A 408 2.53 10.82 -11.55
C THR A 408 2.85 10.38 -12.97
N ALA A 409 3.58 11.20 -13.75
CA ALA A 409 3.77 10.99 -15.18
C ALA A 409 4.59 9.73 -15.51
N GLY A 410 5.59 9.38 -14.67
CA GLY A 410 6.35 8.13 -14.81
C GLY A 410 5.47 6.89 -14.56
N PHE A 411 4.71 6.91 -13.46
CA PHE A 411 3.79 5.84 -13.11
C PHE A 411 2.69 5.65 -14.18
N ALA A 412 2.11 6.73 -14.69
CA ALA A 412 1.02 6.65 -15.70
C ALA A 412 1.43 6.04 -17.05
N ARG A 413 2.73 6.08 -17.40
CA ARG A 413 3.32 5.36 -18.54
C ARG A 413 3.65 3.90 -18.22
N SER A 414 4.04 3.63 -16.98
CA SER A 414 4.58 2.34 -16.53
C SER A 414 3.50 1.38 -15.99
N GLU A 415 2.33 1.91 -15.62
CA GLU A 415 1.14 1.15 -15.22
C GLU A 415 0.75 0.11 -16.30
N ILE A 416 0.23 -1.05 -15.88
CA ILE A 416 -0.16 -2.17 -16.74
C ILE A 416 -1.65 -2.49 -16.55
N GLY A 417 -2.34 -2.93 -17.61
CA GLY A 417 -3.75 -3.31 -17.58
C GLY A 417 -4.75 -2.15 -17.41
N ALA A 418 -4.25 -0.91 -17.45
CA ALA A 418 -4.99 0.31 -17.10
C ALA A 418 -6.35 0.44 -17.80
N GLN A 419 -7.41 0.67 -17.01
CA GLN A 419 -8.80 0.73 -17.48
C GLN A 419 -8.99 1.71 -18.65
N ARG A 420 -8.36 2.89 -18.59
CA ARG A 420 -8.44 3.90 -19.67
C ARG A 420 -7.89 3.43 -21.02
N ARG A 421 -7.02 2.41 -21.07
CA ARG A 421 -6.47 1.85 -22.33
C ARG A 421 -7.40 0.80 -22.93
N ALA A 422 -8.03 -0.02 -22.09
CA ALA A 422 -8.97 -1.07 -22.52
C ALA A 422 -10.36 -0.51 -22.90
N LYS A 423 -10.78 0.61 -22.32
CA LYS A 423 -12.09 1.22 -22.57
C LYS A 423 -12.28 1.55 -24.06
N GLY A 424 -13.36 1.04 -24.65
CA GLY A 424 -13.71 1.29 -26.06
C GLY A 424 -12.97 0.42 -27.07
N GLN A 425 -12.17 -0.55 -26.62
CA GLN A 425 -11.59 -1.59 -27.48
C GLN A 425 -12.46 -2.86 -27.46
N ASP A 426 -12.38 -3.66 -28.52
CA ASP A 426 -12.91 -5.01 -28.53
C ASP A 426 -12.08 -5.95 -27.60
N PHE A 427 -12.65 -7.10 -27.28
CA PHE A 427 -12.03 -8.09 -26.39
C PHE A 427 -10.64 -8.55 -26.86
N ALA A 428 -10.44 -8.78 -28.16
CA ALA A 428 -9.20 -9.35 -28.69
C ALA A 428 -8.08 -8.30 -28.68
N ARG A 429 -8.38 -7.06 -29.09
CA ARG A 429 -7.45 -5.93 -29.04
C ARG A 429 -7.07 -5.56 -27.61
N ALA A 430 -8.03 -5.57 -26.68
CA ALA A 430 -7.79 -5.29 -25.27
C ALA A 430 -6.95 -6.39 -24.59
N ALA A 431 -7.28 -7.67 -24.83
CA ALA A 431 -6.51 -8.80 -24.29
C ALA A 431 -5.08 -8.83 -24.86
N GLY A 432 -4.94 -8.71 -26.18
CA GLY A 432 -3.65 -8.57 -26.84
C GLY A 432 -2.90 -7.27 -26.48
N GLY A 433 -3.56 -6.28 -25.90
CA GLY A 433 -2.94 -5.15 -25.23
C GLY A 433 -2.24 -5.57 -23.94
N TRP A 434 -2.97 -6.23 -23.04
CA TRP A 434 -2.42 -6.74 -21.77
C TRP A 434 -1.32 -7.78 -21.99
N ASP A 435 -1.46 -8.70 -22.95
CA ASP A 435 -0.41 -9.68 -23.30
C ASP A 435 0.92 -9.00 -23.64
N ARG A 436 0.89 -7.90 -24.40
CA ARG A 436 2.08 -7.11 -24.77
C ARG A 436 2.65 -6.31 -23.59
N GLU A 437 1.84 -5.96 -22.61
CA GLU A 437 2.29 -5.30 -21.39
C GLU A 437 2.87 -6.29 -20.37
N MET A 438 2.33 -7.51 -20.28
CA MET A 438 2.74 -8.52 -19.29
C MET A 438 3.77 -9.55 -19.76
N ALA A 439 3.90 -9.83 -21.06
CA ALA A 439 4.95 -10.75 -21.54
C ALA A 439 6.37 -10.32 -21.14
N PRO A 440 6.76 -9.02 -21.20
CA PRO A 440 8.08 -8.60 -20.72
C PRO A 440 8.25 -8.78 -19.21
N CYS A 441 7.20 -8.58 -18.41
CA CYS A 441 7.23 -8.85 -16.96
C CYS A 441 7.49 -10.34 -16.68
N LEU A 442 6.77 -11.22 -17.37
CA LEU A 442 6.94 -12.68 -17.21
C LEU A 442 8.31 -13.15 -17.70
N TYR A 443 8.86 -12.54 -18.76
CA TYR A 443 10.24 -12.76 -19.21
C TYR A 443 11.28 -12.34 -18.15
N GLU A 444 11.13 -11.15 -17.56
CA GLU A 444 12.03 -10.68 -16.51
C GLU A 444 11.96 -11.53 -15.23
N LEU A 445 10.76 -12.04 -14.90
CA LEU A 445 10.61 -13.06 -13.86
C LEU A 445 11.34 -14.37 -14.24
N ALA A 446 11.17 -14.87 -15.46
CA ALA A 446 11.84 -16.08 -15.94
C ALA A 446 13.37 -15.95 -15.90
N ARG A 447 13.89 -14.78 -16.33
CA ARG A 447 15.32 -14.42 -16.26
C ARG A 447 15.82 -14.38 -14.82
N GLY A 448 15.07 -13.76 -13.92
CA GLY A 448 15.45 -13.63 -12.51
C GLY A 448 15.46 -14.95 -11.74
N LEU A 449 14.61 -15.91 -12.13
CA LEU A 449 14.33 -17.16 -11.41
C LEU A 449 15.52 -18.13 -11.40
N ALA A 450 15.80 -18.73 -10.25
CA ALA A 450 16.76 -19.82 -10.12
C ALA A 450 16.24 -21.12 -10.80
N PRO A 451 17.10 -22.10 -11.15
CA PRO A 451 16.69 -23.33 -11.85
C PRO A 451 15.69 -24.24 -11.11
N ARG A 452 15.41 -23.98 -9.83
CA ARG A 452 14.36 -24.62 -9.02
C ARG A 452 13.42 -23.60 -8.36
N GLY A 453 13.47 -22.35 -8.81
CA GLY A 453 12.61 -21.29 -8.30
C GLY A 453 11.19 -21.40 -8.86
N VAL A 454 10.23 -20.81 -8.15
CA VAL A 454 8.81 -20.81 -8.53
C VAL A 454 8.25 -19.39 -8.50
N VAL A 455 7.36 -19.09 -9.44
CA VAL A 455 6.56 -17.85 -9.47
C VAL A 455 5.14 -18.20 -9.05
N VAL A 456 4.62 -17.57 -8.01
CA VAL A 456 3.20 -17.65 -7.64
C VAL A 456 2.54 -16.30 -7.90
N LEU A 457 1.68 -16.26 -8.91
CA LEU A 457 0.89 -15.08 -9.25
C LEU A 457 -0.53 -15.21 -8.67
N VAL A 458 -0.95 -14.18 -7.94
CA VAL A 458 -2.34 -14.01 -7.49
C VAL A 458 -3.06 -13.21 -8.57
N VAL A 459 -4.05 -13.83 -9.22
CA VAL A 459 -4.81 -13.20 -10.30
C VAL A 459 -6.28 -13.56 -10.26
N ALA A 460 -7.14 -12.65 -10.70
CA ALA A 460 -8.58 -12.90 -10.76
C ALA A 460 -9.14 -12.72 -12.16
N ASP A 461 -10.15 -13.53 -12.48
CA ASP A 461 -10.99 -13.37 -13.65
C ASP A 461 -11.64 -11.97 -13.65
N THR A 462 -11.71 -11.35 -14.83
CA THR A 462 -12.23 -9.99 -15.02
C THR A 462 -13.14 -9.89 -16.25
N VAL A 463 -13.83 -8.77 -16.41
CA VAL A 463 -14.61 -8.44 -17.61
C VAL A 463 -13.76 -7.53 -18.50
N LEU A 464 -13.74 -7.83 -19.80
CA LEU A 464 -13.04 -7.03 -20.80
C LEU A 464 -14.00 -6.77 -21.97
N GLY A 465 -14.46 -5.52 -22.08
CA GLY A 465 -15.67 -5.20 -22.85
C GLY A 465 -16.89 -5.85 -22.20
N GLU A 466 -17.53 -6.79 -22.90
CA GLU A 466 -18.72 -7.53 -22.45
C GLU A 466 -18.42 -9.01 -22.16
N ARG A 467 -17.15 -9.43 -22.23
CA ARG A 467 -16.73 -10.84 -22.16
C ARG A 467 -15.83 -11.10 -20.96
N ALA A 468 -15.96 -12.29 -20.36
CA ALA A 468 -15.00 -12.74 -19.35
C ALA A 468 -13.61 -12.95 -19.98
N TRP A 469 -12.61 -12.33 -19.37
CA TRP A 469 -11.20 -12.67 -19.53
C TRP A 469 -10.82 -13.62 -18.41
N TYR A 470 -10.32 -14.80 -18.78
CA TYR A 470 -10.04 -15.90 -17.87
C TYR A 470 -8.54 -15.96 -17.57
N ALA A 471 -8.17 -15.71 -16.31
CA ALA A 471 -6.78 -15.40 -15.94
C ALA A 471 -5.84 -16.62 -16.04
N ASP A 472 -6.34 -17.79 -15.62
CA ASP A 472 -5.71 -19.10 -15.79
C ASP A 472 -5.40 -19.39 -17.26
N ARG A 473 -6.38 -19.18 -18.14
CA ARG A 473 -6.24 -19.47 -19.58
C ARG A 473 -5.28 -18.52 -20.27
N ALA A 474 -5.32 -17.23 -19.94
CA ALA A 474 -4.42 -16.24 -20.50
C ALA A 474 -2.96 -16.53 -20.12
N LEU A 475 -2.68 -16.79 -18.83
CA LEU A 475 -1.32 -17.07 -18.37
C LEU A 475 -0.80 -18.43 -18.83
N ALA A 476 -1.64 -19.47 -18.92
CA ALA A 476 -1.27 -20.74 -19.55
C ALA A 476 -0.87 -20.60 -21.03
N GLN A 477 -1.44 -19.63 -21.75
CA GLN A 477 -1.07 -19.32 -23.14
C GLN A 477 0.11 -18.34 -23.28
N LEU A 478 0.38 -17.52 -22.26
CA LEU A 478 1.41 -16.48 -22.30
C LEU A 478 2.76 -16.96 -21.76
N ALA A 479 2.77 -17.72 -20.66
CA ALA A 479 3.98 -18.19 -20.00
C ALA A 479 4.92 -19.01 -20.92
N PRO A 480 4.45 -19.96 -21.75
CA PRO A 480 5.34 -20.75 -22.62
C PRO A 480 6.12 -19.91 -23.64
N LYS A 481 5.59 -18.74 -24.03
CA LYS A 481 6.23 -17.81 -24.98
C LYS A 481 7.46 -17.10 -24.41
N VAL A 482 7.69 -17.22 -23.09
CA VAL A 482 8.79 -16.54 -22.36
C VAL A 482 9.61 -17.50 -21.48
N GLY A 483 9.56 -18.80 -21.75
CA GLY A 483 10.37 -19.81 -21.04
C GLY A 483 9.82 -20.23 -19.67
N LEU A 484 8.54 -19.96 -19.39
CA LEU A 484 7.84 -20.45 -18.20
C LEU A 484 6.75 -21.47 -18.55
N ARG A 485 6.48 -22.43 -17.68
CA ARG A 485 5.33 -23.33 -17.77
C ARG A 485 4.50 -23.29 -16.49
N GLN A 486 3.19 -23.47 -16.64
CA GLN A 486 2.28 -23.64 -15.51
C GLN A 486 2.53 -25.00 -14.85
N VAL A 487 2.66 -25.01 -13.53
CA VAL A 487 2.98 -26.21 -12.73
C VAL A 487 1.80 -26.63 -11.87
N ALA A 488 1.17 -25.68 -11.18
CA ALA A 488 0.00 -25.92 -10.34
C ALA A 488 -0.93 -24.71 -10.35
N VAL A 489 -2.21 -24.95 -10.10
CA VAL A 489 -3.25 -23.92 -9.96
C VAL A 489 -4.16 -24.26 -8.79
N ALA A 490 -4.42 -23.29 -7.91
CA ALA A 490 -5.55 -23.31 -7.00
C ALA A 490 -6.56 -22.23 -7.42
N SER A 491 -7.83 -22.57 -7.53
CA SER A 491 -8.91 -21.65 -7.97
C SER A 491 -10.07 -21.61 -7.00
N GLN A 492 -10.45 -20.43 -6.50
CA GLN A 492 -11.61 -20.24 -5.64
C GLN A 492 -12.65 -19.36 -6.35
N ARG A 493 -13.94 -19.71 -6.23
CA ARG A 493 -15.03 -18.87 -6.75
C ARG A 493 -15.07 -17.55 -5.99
N ARG A 494 -15.13 -16.43 -6.71
CA ARG A 494 -15.36 -15.10 -6.13
C ARG A 494 -16.70 -14.52 -6.62
N PRO A 495 -17.37 -13.69 -5.81
CA PRO A 495 -18.55 -12.95 -6.25
C PRO A 495 -18.21 -11.96 -7.38
N LEU A 496 -19.29 -11.46 -8.00
CA LEU A 496 -19.26 -10.43 -9.01
C LEU A 496 -19.99 -9.19 -8.48
N PHE A 497 -19.26 -8.09 -8.29
CA PHE A 497 -19.81 -6.84 -7.74
C PHE A 497 -20.25 -5.83 -8.81
N LEU A 498 -19.95 -6.12 -10.08
CA LEU A 498 -20.29 -5.29 -11.22
C LEU A 498 -21.64 -5.76 -11.79
N ARG A 499 -22.73 -5.04 -11.47
CA ARG A 499 -24.06 -5.34 -12.03
C ARG A 499 -24.01 -5.29 -13.57
N GLY A 500 -24.63 -6.26 -14.23
CA GLY A 500 -24.63 -6.41 -15.68
C GLY A 500 -23.49 -7.29 -16.21
N ALA A 501 -22.47 -7.58 -15.40
CA ALA A 501 -21.36 -8.46 -15.79
C ALA A 501 -21.69 -9.96 -15.69
N GLU A 502 -22.84 -10.33 -15.12
CA GLU A 502 -23.23 -11.72 -14.89
C GLU A 502 -23.27 -12.52 -16.20
N GLN A 503 -23.70 -11.88 -17.29
CA GLN A 503 -23.72 -12.45 -18.64
C GLN A 503 -22.33 -12.80 -19.16
N ALA A 504 -21.32 -11.98 -18.86
CA ALA A 504 -19.93 -12.22 -19.28
C ALA A 504 -19.37 -13.53 -18.71
N PHE A 505 -19.83 -13.91 -17.51
CA PHE A 505 -19.45 -15.11 -16.77
C PHE A 505 -20.45 -16.29 -16.90
N ALA A 506 -21.42 -16.23 -17.82
CA ALA A 506 -22.43 -17.29 -17.98
C ALA A 506 -21.84 -18.69 -18.30
N LYS A 507 -20.60 -18.77 -18.82
CA LYS A 507 -19.92 -20.04 -19.15
C LYS A 507 -19.07 -20.65 -18.02
N ARG A 508 -18.62 -19.83 -17.07
CA ARG A 508 -17.83 -20.25 -15.89
C ARG A 508 -17.96 -19.14 -14.83
N PRO A 509 -18.30 -19.44 -13.57
CA PRO A 509 -18.34 -18.42 -12.54
C PRO A 509 -16.96 -17.76 -12.39
N ARG A 510 -16.96 -16.45 -12.10
CA ARG A 510 -15.74 -15.68 -11.83
C ARG A 510 -14.91 -16.34 -10.72
N ARG A 511 -13.61 -16.52 -10.97
CA ARG A 511 -12.66 -17.09 -10.00
C ARG A 511 -11.52 -16.12 -9.67
N GLU A 512 -10.86 -16.43 -8.57
CA GLU A 512 -9.54 -15.94 -8.21
C GLU A 512 -8.61 -17.14 -8.08
N HIS A 513 -7.37 -16.96 -8.52
CA HIS A 513 -6.42 -18.02 -8.74
C HIS A 513 -5.09 -17.70 -8.06
N LEU A 514 -4.46 -18.72 -7.51
CA LEU A 514 -3.02 -18.78 -7.36
C LEU A 514 -2.48 -19.65 -8.49
N LEU A 515 -1.63 -19.07 -9.34
CA LEU A 515 -1.00 -19.75 -10.48
C LEU A 515 0.48 -19.91 -10.19
N ALA A 516 0.95 -21.15 -10.05
CA ALA A 516 2.36 -21.46 -9.96
C ALA A 516 2.96 -21.70 -11.36
N LEU A 517 4.00 -20.93 -11.69
CA LEU A 517 4.82 -21.08 -12.88
C LEU A 517 6.26 -21.43 -12.47
N ALA A 518 6.95 -22.22 -13.29
CA ALA A 518 8.38 -22.51 -13.15
C ALA A 518 9.06 -22.45 -14.53
N PRO A 519 10.41 -22.50 -14.62
CA PRO A 519 11.08 -22.65 -15.90
C PRO A 519 10.59 -23.91 -16.64
N VAL A 520 10.63 -23.85 -17.98
CA VAL A 520 10.31 -24.99 -18.86
C VAL A 520 11.23 -26.18 -18.53
#